data_AF-A0A7C4B5S6-F1
#
_entry.id   AF-A0A7C4B5S6-F1
#
_cell.length_a   1.000
_cell.length_b   1.000
_cell.length_c   1.000
_cell.angle_alpha   90.00
_cell.angle_beta   90.00
_cell.angle_gamma   90.00
#
_symmetry.space_group_name_H-M   'P 1'
#
loop_
_entity.id
_entity.type
_entity.pdbx_description
1 polymer ?
#
loop_
_entity_poly.entity_id
_entity_poly.type
_entity_poly.pdbx_seq_one_letter_code
_entity_poly.pdbx_strand_id
1 'polypeptide(L)'
;MSSHQPSTEGITSITREKAKNDILSFLKQLGINAIEVGKCIANVEIRKGYTVYIYPQDLVNVQNQLKSFIEKECKPKGIDKLFIWPVTEGNYRYIFIGFFENKVNTEGLLYLYEFIIGTP
;
A
#
# COMPACT_ATOMS: atom_id res chain seq x y z
N MET A 1 32.36 -8.46 -36.61
CA MET A 1 31.37 -8.90 -35.60
C MET A 1 31.09 -7.70 -34.70
N SER A 2 29.98 -7.00 -34.93
CA SER A 2 29.62 -5.82 -34.15
C SER A 2 28.71 -6.27 -33.02
N SER A 3 29.21 -6.24 -31.78
CA SER A 3 28.43 -6.55 -30.58
C SER A 3 27.47 -5.40 -30.30
N HIS A 4 26.19 -5.57 -30.65
CA HIS A 4 25.12 -4.73 -30.13
C HIS A 4 25.00 -5.01 -28.63
N GLN A 5 25.52 -4.10 -27.80
CA GLN A 5 25.05 -3.97 -26.43
C GLN A 5 23.60 -3.47 -26.49
N PRO A 6 22.64 -4.12 -25.82
CA PRO A 6 21.30 -3.57 -25.70
C PRO A 6 21.40 -2.25 -24.92
N SER A 7 20.85 -1.19 -25.49
CA SER A 7 20.73 0.11 -24.84
C SER A 7 19.91 -0.04 -23.57
N THR A 8 20.53 0.21 -22.41
CA THR A 8 19.81 0.51 -21.16
C THR A 8 19.17 1.89 -21.29
N GLU A 9 18.16 2.02 -22.15
CA GLU A 9 17.21 3.13 -22.03
C GLU A 9 16.53 2.97 -20.67
N GLY A 10 16.91 3.87 -19.76
CA GLY A 10 16.80 3.69 -18.32
C GLY A 10 15.35 3.52 -17.89
N ILE A 11 15.06 2.40 -17.23
CA ILE A 11 13.85 2.26 -16.44
C ILE A 11 13.98 3.25 -15.27
N THR A 12 13.43 4.45 -15.45
CA THR A 12 13.40 5.45 -14.39
C THR A 12 12.46 4.98 -13.29
N SER A 13 12.92 5.05 -12.04
CA SER A 13 12.08 4.78 -10.88
C SER A 13 10.85 5.70 -10.90
N ILE A 14 9.73 5.19 -10.42
CA ILE A 14 8.53 6.02 -10.28
C ILE A 14 8.70 7.04 -9.15
N THR A 15 7.86 8.06 -9.11
CA THR A 15 7.76 8.95 -7.95
C THR A 15 6.80 8.37 -6.91
N ARG A 16 6.98 8.74 -5.64
CA ARG A 16 6.00 8.41 -4.58
C ARG A 16 4.59 8.89 -4.91
N GLU A 17 4.47 10.07 -5.52
CA GLU A 17 3.17 10.62 -5.93
C GLU A 17 2.51 9.76 -7.01
N LYS A 18 3.30 9.28 -7.98
CA LYS A 18 2.81 8.30 -8.97
C LYS A 18 2.36 7.01 -8.29
N ALA A 19 3.15 6.46 -7.37
CA ALA A 19 2.78 5.26 -6.61
C ALA A 19 1.42 5.44 -5.91
N LYS A 20 1.27 6.55 -5.18
CA LYS A 20 0.03 6.90 -4.45
C LYS A 20 -1.17 6.98 -5.38
N ASN A 21 -1.05 7.68 -6.51
CA ASN A 21 -2.14 7.86 -7.46
C ASN A 21 -2.55 6.55 -8.14
N ASP A 22 -1.58 5.71 -8.50
CA ASP A 22 -1.86 4.38 -9.07
C ASP A 22 -2.59 3.48 -8.05
N ILE A 23 -2.17 3.52 -6.77
CA ILE A 23 -2.83 2.79 -5.67
C ILE A 23 -4.26 3.29 -5.46
N LEU A 24 -4.46 4.61 -5.35
CA LEU A 24 -5.78 5.23 -5.16
C LEU A 24 -6.74 4.86 -6.30
N SER A 25 -6.25 4.93 -7.54
CA SER A 25 -7.01 4.55 -8.73
C SER A 25 -7.44 3.08 -8.69
N PHE A 26 -6.52 2.19 -8.33
CA PHE A 26 -6.80 0.76 -8.22
C PHE A 26 -7.80 0.45 -7.09
N LEU A 27 -7.67 1.07 -5.92
CA LEU A 27 -8.63 0.91 -4.82
C LEU A 27 -10.04 1.37 -5.21
N LYS A 28 -10.13 2.49 -5.94
CA LYS A 28 -11.40 2.97 -6.49
C LYS A 28 -12.04 1.97 -7.46
N GLN A 29 -11.24 1.32 -8.33
CA GLN A 29 -11.73 0.25 -9.23
C GLN A 29 -12.27 -0.96 -8.46
N LEU A 30 -11.73 -1.24 -7.28
CA LEU A 30 -12.21 -2.31 -6.40
C LEU A 30 -13.43 -1.90 -5.54
N GLY A 31 -13.94 -0.67 -5.70
CA GLY A 31 -15.06 -0.16 -4.93
C GLY A 31 -14.72 0.20 -3.48
N ILE A 32 -13.42 0.33 -3.16
CA ILE A 32 -12.96 0.75 -1.83
C ILE A 32 -12.93 2.27 -1.74
N ASN A 33 -13.51 2.83 -0.68
CA ASN A 33 -13.41 4.24 -0.36
C ASN A 33 -12.07 4.52 0.36
N ALA A 34 -11.07 4.95 -0.41
CA ALA A 34 -9.76 5.32 0.12
C ALA A 34 -9.73 6.79 0.56
N ILE A 35 -9.29 7.05 1.79
CA ILE A 35 -9.13 8.39 2.36
C ILE A 35 -7.64 8.64 2.63
N GLU A 36 -7.08 9.67 2.00
CA GLU A 36 -5.74 10.14 2.31
C GLU A 36 -5.75 10.89 3.65
N VAL A 37 -4.86 10.49 4.57
CA VAL A 37 -4.72 11.08 5.90
C VAL A 37 -3.24 11.33 6.22
N GLY A 38 -2.98 12.23 7.17
CA GLY A 38 -1.60 12.53 7.56
C GLY A 38 -0.93 11.41 8.35
N LYS A 39 -1.70 10.68 9.18
CA LYS A 39 -1.22 9.58 10.02
C LYS A 39 -2.39 8.78 10.59
N CYS A 40 -2.19 7.47 10.77
CA CYS A 40 -3.01 6.61 11.64
C CYS A 40 -2.16 6.14 12.82
N ILE A 41 -2.76 6.03 14.01
CA ILE A 41 -2.11 5.53 15.23
C ILE A 41 -3.10 4.61 15.94
N ALA A 42 -2.61 3.48 16.46
CA ALA A 42 -3.38 2.55 17.27
C ALA A 42 -2.56 2.06 18.47
N ASN A 43 -3.20 1.34 19.39
CA ASN A 43 -2.49 0.66 20.48
C ASN A 43 -1.71 -0.54 19.95
N VAL A 44 -2.27 -1.24 18.97
CA VAL A 44 -1.66 -2.40 18.33
C VAL A 44 -1.71 -2.22 16.81
N GLU A 45 -0.55 -2.30 16.17
CA GLU A 45 -0.41 -2.22 14.72
C GLU A 45 -0.08 -3.63 14.19
N ILE A 46 -0.93 -4.16 13.31
CA ILE A 46 -0.80 -5.49 12.74
C ILE A 46 -0.46 -5.35 11.25
N ARG A 47 0.78 -5.66 10.92
CA ARG A 47 1.24 -5.73 9.52
C ARG A 47 0.74 -7.01 8.85
N LYS A 48 -0.05 -6.83 7.79
CA LYS A 48 -0.68 -7.90 7.01
C LYS A 48 0.01 -8.17 5.68
N GLY A 49 0.87 -7.27 5.24
CA GLY A 49 1.70 -7.49 4.06
C GLY A 49 2.67 -6.35 3.81
N TYR A 50 3.62 -6.63 2.93
CA TYR A 50 4.64 -5.71 2.49
C TYR A 50 5.01 -6.00 1.03
N THR A 51 5.13 -4.95 0.23
CA THR A 51 5.65 -5.02 -1.14
C THR A 51 6.43 -3.76 -1.48
N VAL A 52 6.99 -3.70 -2.68
CA VAL A 52 7.70 -2.54 -3.21
C VAL A 52 7.10 -2.11 -4.53
N TYR A 53 7.09 -0.80 -4.77
CA TYR A 53 6.72 -0.19 -6.04
C TYR A 53 7.79 0.84 -6.41
N ILE A 54 8.88 0.38 -7.01
CA ILE A 54 10.05 1.20 -7.35
C ILE A 54 10.05 1.49 -8.85
N TYR A 55 9.64 0.52 -9.66
CA TYR A 55 9.61 0.59 -11.10
C TYR A 55 8.21 0.30 -11.65
N PRO A 56 7.87 0.80 -12.86
CA PRO A 56 6.55 0.61 -13.45
C PRO A 56 6.10 -0.87 -13.51
N GLN A 57 7.02 -1.81 -13.75
CA GLN A 57 6.72 -3.24 -13.82
C GLN A 57 6.26 -3.85 -12.48
N ASP A 58 6.56 -3.22 -11.34
CA ASP A 58 6.17 -3.74 -10.03
C ASP A 58 4.66 -3.59 -9.77
N LEU A 59 3.98 -2.72 -10.53
CA LEU A 59 2.57 -2.37 -10.31
C LEU A 59 1.66 -3.61 -10.28
N VAL A 60 1.89 -4.58 -11.17
CA VAL A 60 1.06 -5.79 -11.24
C VAL A 60 1.16 -6.60 -9.93
N ASN A 61 2.37 -6.74 -9.37
CA ASN A 61 2.55 -7.42 -8.10
C ASN A 61 1.91 -6.63 -6.94
N VAL A 62 2.05 -5.31 -6.93
CA VAL A 62 1.41 -4.43 -5.93
C VAL A 62 -0.11 -4.62 -5.95
N GLN A 63 -0.74 -4.56 -7.14
CA GLN A 63 -2.17 -4.75 -7.30
C GLN A 63 -2.64 -6.12 -6.83
N ASN A 64 -1.91 -7.18 -7.18
CA ASN A 64 -2.24 -8.54 -6.76
C ASN A 64 -2.19 -8.71 -5.24
N GLN A 65 -1.14 -8.18 -4.59
CA GLN A 65 -1.02 -8.26 -3.14
C GLN A 65 -2.07 -7.42 -2.42
N LEU A 66 -2.34 -6.20 -2.90
CA LEU A 66 -3.35 -5.34 -2.32
C LEU A 66 -4.76 -5.93 -2.48
N LYS A 67 -5.05 -6.55 -3.64
CA LYS A 67 -6.29 -7.33 -3.84
C LYS A 67 -6.39 -8.47 -2.83
N SER A 68 -5.31 -9.23 -2.62
CA SER A 68 -5.31 -10.31 -1.63
C SER A 68 -5.55 -9.80 -0.21
N PHE A 69 -4.95 -8.68 0.16
CA PHE A 69 -5.19 -8.02 1.45
C PHE A 69 -6.66 -7.63 1.62
N ILE A 70 -7.27 -7.02 0.60
CA ILE A 70 -8.69 -6.64 0.63
C ILE A 70 -9.59 -7.87 0.76
N GLU A 71 -9.31 -8.92 0.00
CA GLU A 71 -10.12 -10.14 0.01
C GLU A 71 -10.02 -10.92 1.32
N LYS A 72 -8.85 -10.96 1.94
CA LYS A 72 -8.60 -11.73 3.18
C LYS A 72 -8.94 -10.95 4.44
N GLU A 73 -8.70 -9.64 4.45
CA GLU A 73 -8.77 -8.83 5.67
C GLU A 73 -9.96 -7.88 5.68
N CYS A 74 -10.27 -7.24 4.56
CA CYS A 74 -11.31 -6.20 4.51
C CYS A 74 -12.70 -6.81 4.32
N LYS A 75 -12.89 -7.61 3.26
CA LYS A 75 -14.21 -8.18 2.89
C LYS A 75 -14.84 -9.01 4.01
N PRO A 76 -14.13 -9.93 4.69
CA PRO A 76 -14.72 -10.74 5.77
C PRO A 76 -15.15 -9.90 6.98
N LYS A 77 -14.60 -8.69 7.12
CA LYS A 77 -14.89 -7.75 8.21
C LYS A 77 -15.87 -6.64 7.79
N GLY A 78 -16.38 -6.67 6.56
CA GLY A 78 -17.28 -5.65 6.03
C GLY A 78 -16.63 -4.26 5.91
N ILE A 79 -15.31 -4.21 5.75
CA ILE A 79 -14.57 -2.95 5.62
C ILE A 79 -14.63 -2.48 4.17
N ASP A 80 -15.22 -1.31 3.95
CA ASP A 80 -15.33 -0.63 2.66
C ASP A 80 -14.46 0.65 2.58
N LYS A 81 -13.92 1.09 3.72
CA LYS A 81 -13.10 2.29 3.86
C LYS A 81 -11.68 1.92 4.28
N LEU A 82 -10.70 2.42 3.51
CA LEU A 82 -9.27 2.32 3.85
C LEU A 82 -8.67 3.70 4.02
N PHE A 83 -7.73 3.82 4.94
CA PHE A 83 -6.90 5.00 5.11
C PHE A 83 -5.57 4.78 4.40
N ILE A 84 -5.06 5.84 3.79
CA ILE A 84 -3.74 5.84 3.14
C ILE A 84 -2.93 6.99 3.71
N TRP A 85 -1.71 6.72 4.13
CA TRP A 85 -0.81 7.76 4.64
C TRP A 85 0.64 7.50 4.22
N PRO A 86 1.38 8.53 3.79
CA PRO A 86 2.81 8.40 3.52
C PRO A 86 3.60 8.33 4.83
N VAL A 87 4.62 7.47 4.85
CA VAL A 87 5.55 7.34 5.98
C VAL A 87 6.98 7.53 5.50
N THR A 88 7.82 8.12 6.36
CA THR A 88 9.23 8.36 6.11
C THR A 88 10.03 7.88 7.31
N GLU A 89 10.91 6.91 7.10
CA GLU A 89 11.80 6.35 8.12
C GLU A 89 13.24 6.42 7.62
N GLY A 90 14.00 7.42 8.09
CA GLY A 90 15.33 7.70 7.56
C GLY A 90 15.31 7.97 6.05
N ASN A 91 16.00 7.12 5.28
CA ASN A 91 16.04 7.20 3.81
C ASN A 91 14.91 6.42 3.14
N TYR A 92 14.13 5.65 3.89
CA TYR A 92 13.06 4.85 3.34
C TYR A 92 11.76 5.66 3.25
N ARG A 93 11.01 5.38 2.18
CA ARG A 93 9.71 6.01 1.91
C ARG A 93 8.69 4.89 1.72
N TYR A 94 7.52 5.10 2.31
CA TYR A 94 6.46 4.13 2.26
C TYR A 94 5.11 4.81 2.03
N ILE A 95 4.18 4.03 1.48
CA ILE A 95 2.76 4.31 1.51
C ILE A 95 2.13 3.20 2.34
N PHE A 96 1.53 3.59 3.45
CA PHE A 96 0.79 2.69 4.32
C PHE A 96 -0.68 2.74 3.92
N ILE A 97 -1.33 1.59 3.95
CA ILE A 97 -2.75 1.41 3.65
C ILE A 97 -3.34 0.57 4.76
N GLY A 98 -4.41 1.02 5.41
CA GLY A 98 -4.95 0.26 6.53
C GLY A 98 -6.35 0.65 6.96
N PHE A 99 -6.87 -0.10 7.93
CA PHE A 99 -8.15 0.15 8.56
C PHE A 99 -8.09 -0.18 10.05
N PHE A 100 -8.96 0.46 10.83
CA PHE A 100 -9.15 0.13 12.23
C PHE A 100 -10.14 -1.02 12.37
N GLU A 101 -9.83 -1.99 13.21
CA GLU A 101 -10.79 -3.05 13.50
C GLU A 101 -11.99 -2.46 14.27
N ASN A 102 -13.19 -2.67 13.73
CA ASN A 102 -14.44 -2.10 14.25
C ASN A 102 -14.85 -2.65 15.63
N LYS A 103 -14.11 -3.61 16.18
CA LYS A 103 -14.38 -4.18 17.51
C LYS A 103 -13.23 -3.81 18.43
N VAL A 104 -13.53 -2.99 19.42
CA VAL A 104 -12.66 -2.82 20.57
C VAL A 104 -12.57 -4.17 21.26
N ASN A 105 -11.34 -4.65 21.50
CA ASN A 105 -11.15 -5.91 22.21
C ASN A 105 -11.61 -5.79 23.68
N THR A 106 -11.63 -6.89 24.43
CA THR A 106 -12.01 -6.89 25.86
C THR A 106 -11.16 -5.97 26.74
N GLU A 107 -10.01 -5.53 26.23
CA GLU A 107 -9.03 -4.68 26.93
C GLU A 107 -9.15 -3.20 26.54
N GLY A 108 -10.10 -2.82 25.68
CA GLY A 108 -10.26 -1.43 25.26
C GLY A 108 -9.30 -0.97 24.16
N LEU A 109 -8.53 -1.88 23.54
CA LEU A 109 -7.47 -1.52 22.60
C LEU A 109 -7.98 -1.31 21.18
N LEU A 110 -7.43 -0.29 20.53
CA LEU A 110 -7.60 -0.04 19.09
C LEU A 110 -6.54 -0.82 18.30
N TYR A 111 -6.98 -1.53 17.27
CA TYR A 111 -6.12 -2.28 16.35
C TYR A 111 -6.12 -1.65 14.96
N LEU A 112 -4.93 -1.41 14.42
CA LEU A 112 -4.73 -0.94 13.05
C LEU A 112 -4.15 -2.08 12.22
N TYR A 113 -4.88 -2.51 11.20
CA TYR A 113 -4.42 -3.51 10.24
C TYR A 113 -3.85 -2.80 9.03
N GLU A 114 -2.59 -3.07 8.69
CA GLU A 114 -1.87 -2.31 7.67
C GLU A 114 -1.18 -3.19 6.63
N PHE A 115 -1.13 -2.66 5.41
CA PHE A 115 -0.35 -3.15 4.28
C PHE A 115 0.60 -2.04 3.85
N ILE A 116 1.87 -2.38 3.67
CA ILE A 116 2.93 -1.40 3.43
C ILE A 116 3.47 -1.56 2.01
N ILE A 117 3.62 -0.44 1.32
CA ILE A 117 4.26 -0.37 0.00
C ILE A 117 5.50 0.51 0.12
N GLY A 118 6.68 -0.07 -0.04
CA GLY A 118 7.94 0.67 -0.18
C GLY A 118 7.96 1.41 -1.51
N THR A 119 8.33 2.69 -1.48
CA THR A 119 8.45 3.55 -2.65
C THR A 119 9.83 4.20 -2.70
N PRO A 120 10.23 4.76 -3.86
CA PRO A 120 11.37 5.66 -3.95
C PRO A 120 11.23 6.88 -3.02
#